data_AF-A0A957ZGX2-F1
#
_entry.id   AF-A0A957ZGX2-F1
#
_cell.length_a   1.000
_cell.length_b   1.000
_cell.length_c   1.000
_cell.angle_alpha   90.00
_cell.angle_beta   90.00
_cell.angle_gamma   90.00
#
_symmetry.space_group_name_H-M   'P 1'
#
loop_
_entity.id
_entity.type
_entity.pdbx_description
1 polymer ?
#
loop_
_entity_poly.entity_id
_entity_poly.type
_entity_poly.pdbx_seq_one_letter_code
_entity_poly.pdbx_strand_id
1 'polypeptide(L)' 'VGNYEEQNAVYLNSGDGTFAASGNEFGTGDDATYSVELGDVDGDGDLDIAAGNRDQQNAVYLNN' A
#
# COMPACT_ATOMS: atom_id res chain seq x y z
N VAL A 1 1.13 4.33 2.79
CA VAL A 1 0.13 5.17 3.48
C VAL A 1 -1.22 4.83 2.91
N GLY A 2 -2.19 4.50 3.76
CA GLY A 2 -3.59 4.36 3.37
C GLY A 2 -4.31 5.69 3.54
N ASN A 3 -5.12 6.06 2.56
CA ASN A 3 -5.87 7.30 2.49
C ASN A 3 -7.37 6.99 2.40
N TYR A 4 -8.20 7.99 2.71
CA TYR A 4 -9.66 7.90 2.64
C TYR A 4 -10.13 8.68 1.40
N GLU A 5 -10.68 7.98 0.40
CA GLU A 5 -11.17 8.58 -0.85
C GLU A 5 -10.10 9.39 -1.61
N GLU A 6 -8.83 9.05 -1.41
CA GLU A 6 -7.70 9.61 -2.16
C GLU A 6 -6.71 8.49 -2.51
N GLN A 7 -5.82 8.76 -3.47
CA GLN A 7 -4.82 7.80 -3.94
C GLN A 7 -3.90 7.33 -2.82
N ASN A 8 -3.83 6.01 -2.57
CA ASN A 8 -2.85 5.44 -1.65
C ASN A 8 -1.46 5.41 -2.29
N ALA A 9 -0.42 5.56 -1.46
CA ALA A 9 0.97 5.55 -1.94
C ALA A 9 1.96 4.90 -0.96
N VAL A 10 2.99 4.26 -1.50
CA VAL A 10 4.16 3.74 -0.77
C VAL A 10 5.36 4.65 -1.02
N TYR A 11 6.00 5.10 0.06
CA TYR A 11 7.23 5.89 0.00
C TYR A 11 8.40 5.04 0.48
N LEU A 12 9.37 4.81 -0.39
CA LEU A 12 10.56 4.03 -0.07
C LEU A 12 11.54 4.90 0.74
N ASN A 13 11.96 4.39 1.89
CA ASN A 13 12.99 5.01 2.73
C ASN A 13 14.38 4.63 2.21
N SER A 14 15.26 5.61 2.04
CA SER A 14 16.63 5.43 1.55
C SER A 14 17.60 4.85 2.60
N GLY A 15 17.15 4.61 3.83
CA GLY A 15 17.95 4.09 4.94
C GLY A 15 18.67 5.16 5.76
N ASP A 16 18.60 6.42 5.36
CA ASP A 16 19.17 7.59 6.04
C ASP A 16 18.10 8.51 6.65
N GLY A 17 16.84 8.04 6.68
CA GLY A 17 15.70 8.82 7.15
C GLY A 17 15.08 9.72 6.09
N THR A 18 15.63 9.73 4.86
CA THR A 18 14.97 10.35 3.71
C THR A 18 14.05 9.35 3.02
N PHE A 19 13.02 9.88 2.36
CA PHE A 19 12.08 9.11 1.56
C PHE A 19 12.12 9.59 0.11
N ALA A 20 11.82 8.69 -0.83
CA ALA A 20 11.66 9.04 -2.24
C ALA A 20 10.65 10.18 -2.42
N ALA A 21 10.96 11.12 -3.31
CA ALA A 21 10.13 12.30 -3.55
C ALA A 21 8.76 11.96 -4.16
N SER A 22 8.68 10.85 -4.90
CA SER A 22 7.45 10.31 -5.48
C SER A 22 7.10 8.99 -4.80
N GLY A 23 5.84 8.86 -4.37
CA GLY A 23 5.30 7.59 -3.89
C GLY A 23 4.90 6.69 -5.05
N ASN A 24 5.00 5.37 -4.86
CA ASN A 24 4.40 4.39 -5.75
C ASN A 24 2.93 4.24 -5.39
N GLU A 25 2.06 4.56 -6.33
CA GLU A 25 0.61 4.54 -6.12
C GLU A 25 0.07 3.11 -6.12
N PHE A 26 -0.91 2.84 -5.26
CA PHE A 26 -1.66 1.57 -5.27
C PHE A 26 -3.15 1.79 -4.97
N GLY A 27 -3.98 0.84 -5.37
CA GLY A 27 -5.43 0.97 -5.27
C GLY A 27 -6.05 1.84 -6.34
N THR A 28 -7.34 2.14 -6.16
CA THR A 28 -8.19 2.68 -7.22
C THR A 28 -8.24 4.21 -7.27
N GLY A 29 -7.76 4.87 -6.21
CA GLY A 29 -7.90 6.31 -6.02
C GLY A 29 -9.13 6.73 -5.21
N ASP A 30 -10.13 5.84 -5.10
CA ASP A 30 -11.39 6.09 -4.38
C ASP A 30 -11.58 5.10 -3.19
N ASP A 31 -10.52 4.39 -2.80
CA ASP A 31 -10.58 3.42 -1.71
C ASP A 31 -10.69 4.14 -0.35
N ALA A 32 -11.65 3.72 0.47
CA ALA A 32 -11.79 4.12 1.86
C ALA A 32 -10.89 3.24 2.73
N THR A 33 -9.57 3.42 2.62
CA THR A 33 -8.57 2.56 3.26
C THR A 33 -8.36 2.96 4.72
N TYR A 34 -8.64 2.04 5.65
CA TYR A 34 -8.50 2.27 7.10
C TYR A 34 -7.29 1.56 7.71
N SER A 35 -6.79 0.51 7.09
CA SER A 35 -5.63 -0.23 7.56
C SER A 35 -4.79 -0.73 6.41
N VAL A 36 -3.46 -0.69 6.58
CA VAL A 36 -2.49 -1.24 5.64
C VAL A 36 -1.48 -2.06 6.43
N GLU A 37 -1.20 -3.27 5.97
CA GLU A 37 -0.18 -4.17 6.51
C GLU A 37 0.72 -4.68 5.37
N LEU A 38 1.97 -5.03 5.70
CA LEU A 38 2.93 -5.59 4.75
C LEU A 38 3.24 -7.05 5.09
N GLY A 39 3.33 -7.91 4.07
CA GLY A 39 3.71 -9.30 4.24
C GLY A 39 3.91 -10.00 2.91
N ASP A 40 4.69 -11.08 2.90
CA ASP A 40 4.85 -11.98 1.76
C ASP A 40 3.62 -12.89 1.67
N VAL A 41 2.66 -12.54 0.79
CA VAL A 41 1.34 -13.18 0.72
C VAL A 41 1.34 -14.33 -0.28
N ASP A 42 2.12 -14.23 -1.36
CA ASP A 42 2.19 -15.25 -2.41
C ASP A 42 3.42 -16.18 -2.32
N GLY A 43 4.36 -15.90 -1.43
CA GLY A 43 5.49 -16.76 -1.09
C GLY A 43 6.70 -16.58 -2.01
N ASP A 44 6.81 -15.45 -2.72
CA ASP A 44 7.91 -15.16 -3.62
C ASP A 44 9.13 -14.51 -2.93
N GLY A 45 8.95 -14.06 -1.69
CA GLY A 45 9.98 -13.46 -0.85
C GLY A 45 10.03 -11.94 -0.87
N ASP A 46 9.18 -11.27 -1.66
CA ASP A 46 8.96 -9.83 -1.62
C ASP A 46 7.77 -9.47 -0.72
N LEU A 47 7.71 -8.22 -0.25
CA LEU A 47 6.61 -7.75 0.60
C LEU A 47 5.45 -7.23 -0.26
N ASP A 48 4.26 -7.78 -0.04
CA ASP A 48 3.00 -7.34 -0.61
C ASP A 48 2.24 -6.39 0.32
N ILE A 49 1.20 -5.76 -0.23
CA ILE A 49 0.33 -4.83 0.50
C ILE A 49 -1.04 -5.48 0.73
N ALA A 50 -1.48 -5.56 1.98
CA ALA A 50 -2.86 -5.87 2.34
C ALA A 50 -3.59 -4.60 2.81
N ALA A 51 -4.68 -4.25 2.12
CA ALA A 51 -5.50 -3.06 2.41
C ALA A 51 -6.89 -3.46 2.96
N GLY A 52 -7.21 -2.93 4.14
CA GLY A 52 -8.52 -3.04 4.77
C GLY A 52 -9.36 -1.80 4.49
N ASN A 53 -10.46 -1.99 3.75
CA ASN A 53 -11.31 -0.90 3.27
C ASN A 53 -12.65 -0.90 4.02
N ARG A 54 -13.15 0.29 4.38
CA ARG A 54 -14.44 0.44 5.06
C ARG A 54 -15.57 0.51 4.05
N ASP A 55 -16.59 -0.31 4.25
CA ASP A 55 -17.78 -0.39 3.37
C ASP A 55 -17.46 -0.71 1.89
N GLN A 56 -16.25 -1.23 1.62
CA GLN A 56 -15.73 -1.60 0.31
C GLN A 56 -14.98 -2.95 0.42
N GLN A 57 -14.62 -3.54 -0.72
CA GLN A 57 -13.87 -4.79 -0.74
C GLN A 57 -12.41 -4.56 -0.29
N ASN A 58 -11.91 -5.41 0.61
CA ASN A 58 -10.48 -5.45 0.94
C ASN A 58 -9.66 -5.95 -0.26
N ALA A 59 -8.43 -5.47 -0.38
CA ALA A 59 -7.56 -5.78 -1.50
C ALA A 59 -6.17 -6.24 -1.06
N VAL A 60 -5.55 -7.08 -1.88
CA VAL A 60 -4.12 -7.42 -1.80
C VAL A 60 -3.46 -6.98 -3.10
N TYR A 61 -2.34 -6.27 -3.00
CA TYR A 61 -1.54 -5.84 -4.14
C TYR A 61 -0.22 -6.59 -4.10
N LEU A 62 -0.03 -7.48 -5.07
CA LEU A 62 1.18 -8.30 -5.18
C LEU A 62 2.29 -7.50 -5.87
N ASN A 63 3.51 -7.59 -5.35
CA ASN A 63 4.69 -6.98 -5.95
C ASN A 63 5.51 -8.06 -6.67
N ASN A 64 5.62 -7.96 -8.01
CA ASN A 64 6.40 -8.89 -8.85
C ASN A 64 7.52 -8.17 -9.62
#